data_AF-B2IBW9-F1
#
_entry.id   AF-B2IBW9-F1
#
_cell.length_a   1.000
_cell.length_b   1.000
_cell.length_c   1.000
_cell.angle_alpha   90.00
_cell.angle_beta   90.00
_cell.angle_gamma   90.00
#
_symmetry.space_group_name_H-M   'P 1'
#
loop_
_entity.id
_entity.type
_entity.pdbx_description
1 polymer ?
#
loop_
_entity_poly.entity_id
_entity_poly.type
_entity_poly.pdbx_seq_one_letter_code
_entity_poly.pdbx_strand_id
1 'polypeptide(L)'
;MSGFSGSRIARLQYLRAIAALSVMLYHASYYLNSMRGNSSFLAVFGGEFGGFGVSLFFAISGFLMASLADRDPPPTLFLAHRLIRIYPIYWITAGICLWIRYILNEGAVLDPLALGLIPGGPHFYVLQIEWTLPFELTYYVIVFFIILVHAQRMLPALAAAWALAVSCGLVFAPYLQKGQFPTLLFIPLAEQSLPFAAGLLVPLAIRRGLVGAWTPIVAVGLLLMSDAAPPLRPWLLNIGCVMLVATAVLPRSDVRDASYDPGLALGDWSFALYLCHAPIIIWLFQFAPIGMSPAVLWFASIGGALCGAVVLGSVDMALYRWIKRRVDWAPSSIRTTATSAFLIGLCALVLWPEVIRVLDEREVAEARSTGLQIQSAAHAGQTITVAADAVPLRRDDALRLYVDSISYSEDATMTVRGWALDVEGRSKKMSLMVFHNSDFLDAFVPRVYRPDVLAAFGLQHSAVPPGFSLSAHVICHQNDSIILLLVTDDRRYTQIALPTQSLRCKTP
;
A
#
# COMPACT_ATOMS: atom_id res chain seq x y z
N MET A 1 33.83 -17.55 1.25
CA MET A 1 34.10 -16.31 0.49
C MET A 1 33.53 -15.12 1.24
N SER A 2 34.29 -14.04 1.29
CA SER A 2 34.14 -12.81 2.07
C SER A 2 32.77 -12.12 1.92
N GLY A 3 32.43 -11.27 2.90
CA GLY A 3 31.41 -10.24 2.72
C GLY A 3 31.61 -9.48 1.41
N PHE A 4 30.54 -8.88 0.88
CA PHE A 4 30.61 -8.14 -0.39
C PHE A 4 31.82 -7.19 -0.41
N SER A 5 32.56 -7.13 -1.52
CA SER A 5 33.65 -6.16 -1.68
C SER A 5 33.10 -4.74 -1.50
N GLY A 6 33.91 -3.81 -0.96
CA GLY A 6 33.50 -2.41 -0.78
C GLY A 6 32.96 -1.79 -2.06
N SER A 7 33.59 -2.11 -3.20
CA SER A 7 33.18 -1.68 -4.53
C SER A 7 31.80 -2.20 -4.97
N ARG A 8 31.39 -3.41 -4.53
CA ARG A 8 30.06 -3.96 -4.80
C ARG A 8 28.99 -3.27 -3.96
N ILE A 9 29.28 -3.04 -2.68
CA ILE A 9 28.39 -2.31 -1.78
C ILE A 9 28.15 -0.91 -2.34
N ALA A 10 29.21 -0.22 -2.79
CA ALA A 10 29.13 1.11 -3.39
C ALA A 10 28.16 1.19 -4.58
N ARG A 11 28.28 0.27 -5.55
CA ARG A 11 27.41 0.26 -6.74
C ARG A 11 25.94 0.02 -6.41
N LEU A 12 25.65 -0.82 -5.41
CA LEU A 12 24.29 -1.00 -4.92
C LEU A 12 23.75 0.25 -4.23
N GLN A 13 24.59 1.00 -3.51
CA GLN A 13 24.18 2.28 -2.91
C GLN A 13 23.85 3.32 -3.98
N TYR A 14 24.62 3.41 -5.06
CA TYR A 14 24.26 4.29 -6.18
C TYR A 14 22.93 3.91 -6.82
N LEU A 15 22.66 2.62 -7.04
CA LEU A 15 21.36 2.18 -7.56
C LEU A 15 20.22 2.52 -6.60
N ARG A 16 20.43 2.39 -5.28
CA ARG A 16 19.46 2.81 -4.26
C ARG A 16 19.22 4.33 -4.28
N ALA A 17 20.28 5.12 -4.45
CA ALA A 17 20.17 6.57 -4.58
C ALA A 17 19.37 6.94 -5.84
N ILE A 18 19.67 6.32 -6.98
CA ILE A 18 18.93 6.51 -8.24
C ILE A 18 17.46 6.13 -8.06
N ALA A 19 17.17 4.98 -7.42
CA ALA A 19 15.81 4.54 -7.15
C ALA A 19 15.03 5.57 -6.30
N ALA A 20 15.63 6.03 -5.19
CA ALA A 20 15.02 7.00 -4.29
C ALA A 20 14.74 8.34 -4.98
N LEU A 21 15.72 8.85 -5.72
CA LEU A 21 15.59 10.10 -6.47
C LEU A 21 14.50 9.99 -7.54
N SER A 22 14.40 8.84 -8.22
CA SER A 22 13.39 8.64 -9.25
C SER A 22 11.98 8.72 -8.69
N VAL A 23 11.72 8.03 -7.56
CA VAL A 23 10.43 8.10 -6.87
C VAL A 23 10.12 9.51 -6.35
N MET A 24 11.12 10.20 -5.79
CA MET A 24 10.95 11.57 -5.27
C MET A 24 10.63 12.57 -6.39
N LEU A 25 11.37 12.53 -7.50
CA LEU A 25 11.16 13.43 -8.65
C LEU A 25 9.80 13.19 -9.30
N TYR A 26 9.36 11.94 -9.37
CA TYR A 26 8.00 11.59 -9.78
C TYR A 26 6.96 12.25 -8.86
N HIS A 27 7.05 12.04 -7.54
CA HIS A 27 6.07 12.60 -6.60
C HIS A 27 6.09 14.13 -6.56
N ALA A 28 7.26 14.76 -6.62
CA ALA A 28 7.37 16.22 -6.71
C ALA A 28 6.63 16.77 -7.94
N SER A 29 6.74 16.08 -9.07
CA SER A 29 6.06 16.44 -10.32
C SER A 29 4.57 16.10 -10.30
N TYR A 30 4.20 14.97 -9.69
CA TYR A 30 2.81 14.54 -9.50
C TYR A 30 2.04 15.52 -8.60
N TYR A 31 2.59 15.88 -7.43
CA TYR A 31 1.95 16.82 -6.50
C TYR A 31 1.92 18.24 -7.05
N LEU A 32 2.89 18.65 -7.86
CA LEU A 32 2.80 19.90 -8.61
C LEU A 32 1.59 19.92 -9.55
N ASN A 33 1.36 18.83 -10.27
CA ASN A 33 0.20 18.74 -11.14
C ASN A 33 -1.11 18.68 -10.32
N SER A 34 -1.20 17.80 -9.33
CA SER A 34 -2.46 17.56 -8.60
C SER A 34 -2.85 18.71 -7.67
N MET A 35 -1.89 19.41 -7.06
CA MET A 35 -2.16 20.50 -6.10
C MET A 35 -2.08 21.90 -6.70
N ARG A 36 -1.36 22.08 -7.82
CA ARG A 36 -1.18 23.39 -8.47
C ARG A 36 -1.62 23.43 -9.94
N GLY A 37 -2.11 22.32 -10.50
CA GLY A 37 -2.58 22.25 -11.89
C GLY A 37 -1.47 22.43 -12.93
N ASN A 38 -0.20 22.23 -12.55
CA ASN A 38 0.94 22.43 -13.44
C ASN A 38 1.64 21.09 -13.76
N SER A 39 1.64 20.72 -15.03
CA SER A 39 2.21 19.46 -15.52
C SER A 39 3.62 19.60 -16.13
N SER A 40 4.28 20.76 -15.99
CA SER A 40 5.54 21.06 -16.70
C SER A 40 6.65 20.06 -16.42
N PHE A 41 6.77 19.57 -15.18
CA PHE A 41 7.77 18.57 -14.81
C PHE A 41 7.27 17.12 -14.98
N LEU A 42 5.96 16.91 -15.07
CA LEU A 42 5.39 15.58 -15.28
C LEU A 42 5.69 15.05 -16.69
N ALA A 43 5.92 15.92 -17.66
CA ALA A 43 6.39 15.51 -18.99
C ALA A 43 7.79 14.87 -18.97
N VAL A 44 8.62 15.16 -17.96
CA VAL A 44 9.99 14.67 -17.84
C VAL A 44 10.12 13.56 -16.80
N PHE A 45 9.46 13.73 -15.65
CA PHE A 45 9.55 12.83 -14.49
C PHE A 45 8.23 12.10 -14.20
N GLY A 46 7.28 12.11 -15.14
CA GLY A 46 6.05 11.31 -15.07
C GLY A 46 6.23 9.91 -15.64
N GLY A 47 5.13 9.33 -16.15
CA GLY A 47 5.16 7.96 -16.70
C GLY A 47 5.66 6.95 -15.67
N GLU A 48 6.57 6.07 -16.09
CA GLU A 48 7.11 4.99 -15.26
C GLU A 48 8.29 5.41 -14.37
N PHE A 49 8.60 6.71 -14.25
CA PHE A 49 9.76 7.15 -13.46
C PHE A 49 9.65 6.72 -11.97
N GLY A 50 8.44 6.80 -11.40
CA GLY A 50 8.15 6.26 -10.07
C GLY A 50 8.19 4.72 -10.03
N GLY A 51 7.59 4.06 -11.02
CA GLY A 51 7.59 2.60 -11.16
C GLY A 51 9.00 2.01 -11.26
N PHE A 52 9.88 2.64 -12.04
CA PHE A 52 11.29 2.32 -12.16
C PHE A 52 12.00 2.33 -10.80
N GLY A 53 11.81 3.37 -10.00
CA GLY A 53 12.43 3.45 -8.68
C GLY A 53 11.94 2.34 -7.74
N VAL A 54 10.63 2.07 -7.72
CA VAL A 54 10.04 0.98 -6.91
C VAL A 54 10.55 -0.39 -7.37
N SER A 55 10.48 -0.69 -8.67
CA SER A 55 10.98 -1.94 -9.25
C SER A 55 12.48 -2.14 -8.99
N LEU A 56 13.28 -1.07 -9.05
CA LEU A 56 14.70 -1.13 -8.77
C LEU A 56 14.97 -1.43 -7.28
N PHE A 57 14.26 -0.81 -6.34
CA PHE A 57 14.35 -1.16 -4.92
C PHE A 57 14.00 -2.62 -4.66
N PHE A 58 12.92 -3.11 -5.27
CA PHE A 58 12.45 -4.48 -5.09
C PHE A 58 13.42 -5.50 -5.71
N ALA A 59 14.00 -5.20 -6.88
CA ALA A 59 15.03 -6.03 -7.49
C ALA A 59 16.32 -6.09 -6.63
N ILE A 60 16.74 -4.96 -6.04
CA ILE A 60 17.87 -4.92 -5.10
C ILE A 60 17.56 -5.76 -3.86
N SER A 61 16.37 -5.61 -3.29
CA SER A 61 15.91 -6.39 -2.13
C SER A 61 15.91 -7.88 -2.44
N GLY A 62 15.41 -8.27 -3.62
CA GLY A 62 15.45 -9.64 -4.14
C GLY A 62 16.86 -10.24 -4.18
N PHE A 63 17.81 -9.52 -4.77
CA PHE A 63 19.21 -9.94 -4.82
C PHE A 63 19.84 -10.06 -3.42
N LEU A 64 19.59 -9.09 -2.54
CA LEU A 64 20.14 -9.07 -1.19
C LEU A 64 19.62 -10.25 -0.37
N MET A 65 18.34 -10.57 -0.46
CA MET A 65 17.76 -11.71 0.25
C MET A 65 18.26 -13.04 -0.28
N ALA A 66 18.42 -13.23 -1.60
CA ALA A 66 19.05 -14.43 -2.14
C ALA A 66 20.48 -14.60 -1.61
N SER A 67 21.25 -13.50 -1.57
CA SER A 67 22.62 -13.51 -1.06
C SER A 67 22.72 -13.74 0.45
N LEU A 68 21.70 -13.35 1.22
CA LEU A 68 21.61 -13.61 2.65
C LEU A 68 21.18 -15.05 2.92
N ALA A 69 20.20 -15.58 2.18
CA ALA A 69 19.72 -16.95 2.31
C ALA A 69 20.82 -17.98 1.99
N ASP A 70 21.68 -17.71 1.00
CA ASP A 70 22.84 -18.56 0.64
C ASP A 70 23.89 -18.68 1.77
N ARG A 71 23.83 -17.80 2.79
CA ARG A 71 24.70 -17.85 3.97
C ARG A 71 24.16 -18.71 5.11
N ASP A 72 23.00 -19.35 4.90
CA ASP A 72 22.31 -20.20 5.87
C ASP A 72 22.17 -19.55 7.27
N PRO A 73 21.59 -18.34 7.36
CA PRO A 73 21.46 -17.65 8.63
C PRO A 73 20.42 -18.34 9.51
N PRO A 74 20.53 -18.25 10.85
CA PRO A 74 19.44 -18.67 11.73
C PRO A 74 18.13 -17.95 11.33
N PRO A 75 17.02 -18.68 11.07
CA PRO A 75 15.80 -18.08 10.52
C PRO A 75 15.29 -16.89 11.33
N THR A 76 15.25 -17.02 12.66
CA THR A 76 14.76 -15.95 13.56
C THR A 76 15.71 -14.74 13.58
N LEU A 77 17.00 -14.94 13.34
CA LEU A 77 17.95 -13.83 13.20
C LEU A 77 17.77 -13.10 11.88
N PHE A 78 17.56 -13.85 10.79
CA PHE A 78 17.24 -13.27 9.49
C PHE A 78 16.01 -12.36 9.57
N LEU A 79 14.89 -12.87 10.08
CA LEU A 79 13.65 -12.11 10.16
C LEU A 79 13.78 -10.93 11.13
N ALA A 80 14.38 -11.12 12.31
CA ALA A 80 14.60 -10.01 13.26
C ALA A 80 15.42 -8.87 12.64
N HIS A 81 16.48 -9.17 11.89
CA HIS A 81 17.27 -8.13 11.19
C HIS A 81 16.48 -7.36 10.14
N ARG A 82 15.47 -7.99 9.52
CA ARG A 82 14.58 -7.33 8.56
C ARG A 82 13.57 -6.43 9.28
N LEU A 83 12.95 -6.93 10.36
CA LEU A 83 11.96 -6.17 11.13
C LEU A 83 12.56 -4.89 11.72
N ILE A 84 13.75 -4.99 12.34
CA ILE A 84 14.43 -3.81 12.93
C ILE A 84 14.96 -2.84 11.87
N ARG A 85 15.04 -3.24 10.60
CA ARG A 85 15.45 -2.35 9.50
C ARG A 85 14.29 -1.46 9.05
N ILE A 86 13.06 -1.99 9.08
CA ILE A 86 11.85 -1.31 8.60
C ILE A 86 11.16 -0.54 9.73
N TYR A 87 10.68 -1.24 10.75
CA TYR A 87 9.71 -0.70 11.71
C TYR A 87 10.20 0.51 12.53
N PRO A 88 11.44 0.54 13.08
CA PRO A 88 11.82 1.62 13.99
C PRO A 88 11.79 3.01 13.35
N ILE A 89 12.43 3.18 12.19
CA ILE A 89 12.44 4.47 11.49
C ILE A 89 11.08 4.76 10.83
N TYR A 90 10.37 3.73 10.38
CA TYR A 90 9.00 3.87 9.88
C TYR A 90 8.09 4.49 10.94
N TRP A 91 8.05 3.94 12.15
CA TRP A 91 7.22 4.45 13.24
C TRP A 91 7.65 5.84 13.70
N ILE A 92 8.95 6.14 13.73
CA ILE A 92 9.43 7.50 14.01
C ILE A 92 8.90 8.48 12.96
N THR A 93 9.00 8.15 11.68
CA THR A 93 8.58 9.04 10.59
C THR A 93 7.05 9.21 10.57
N ALA A 94 6.30 8.11 10.72
CA ALA A 94 4.84 8.13 10.85
C ALA A 94 4.38 8.91 12.08
N GLY A 95 5.05 8.73 13.22
CA GLY A 95 4.77 9.46 14.45
C GLY A 95 5.01 10.96 14.31
N ILE A 96 6.12 11.38 13.68
CA ILE A 96 6.39 12.79 13.34
C ILE A 96 5.26 13.35 12.46
N CYS A 97 4.82 12.60 11.45
CA CYS A 97 3.75 13.05 10.56
C CYS A 97 2.39 13.17 11.26
N LEU A 98 2.03 12.20 12.11
CA LEU A 98 0.82 12.27 12.94
C LEU A 98 0.89 13.47 13.89
N TRP A 99 2.04 13.71 14.51
CA TRP A 99 2.24 14.83 15.43
C TRP A 99 2.13 16.19 14.74
N ILE A 100 2.73 16.34 13.56
CA ILE A 100 2.61 17.56 12.75
C ILE A 100 1.15 17.80 12.35
N ARG A 101 0.45 16.78 11.82
CA ARG A 101 -0.98 16.90 11.45
C ARG A 101 -1.87 17.25 12.64
N TYR A 102 -1.56 16.72 13.82
CA TYR A 102 -2.25 17.07 15.05
C TYR A 102 -2.08 18.56 15.40
N ILE A 103 -0.85 19.08 15.37
CA ILE A 103 -0.57 20.51 15.63
C ILE A 103 -1.25 21.42 14.62
N LEU A 104 -1.32 20.98 13.35
CA LEU A 104 -1.92 21.75 12.26
C LEU A 104 -3.47 21.65 12.22
N ASN A 105 -4.09 20.88 13.12
CA ASN A 105 -5.53 20.60 13.13
C ASN A 105 -6.07 19.99 11.81
N GLU A 106 -5.25 19.21 11.10
CA GLU A 106 -5.61 18.55 9.83
C GLU A 106 -6.26 17.16 10.00
N GLY A 107 -6.53 16.78 11.26
CA GLY A 107 -6.92 15.42 11.62
C GLY A 107 -5.74 14.45 11.58
N ALA A 108 -5.56 13.70 12.67
CA ALA A 108 -4.58 12.64 12.79
C ALA A 108 -5.33 11.30 12.96
N VAL A 109 -5.60 10.62 11.84
CA VAL A 109 -6.20 9.29 11.88
C VAL A 109 -5.09 8.27 12.11
N LEU A 110 -5.14 7.62 13.26
CA LEU A 110 -4.27 6.49 13.58
C LEU A 110 -4.95 5.21 13.10
N ASP A 111 -4.37 4.57 12.09
CA ASP A 111 -4.77 3.24 11.62
C ASP A 111 -3.73 2.20 12.12
N PRO A 112 -4.06 1.38 13.13
CA PRO A 112 -3.15 0.38 13.68
C PRO A 112 -2.74 -0.68 12.65
N LEU A 113 -3.59 -0.98 11.66
CA LEU A 113 -3.31 -1.98 10.63
C LEU A 113 -2.31 -1.40 9.61
N ALA A 114 -2.46 -0.13 9.25
CA ALA A 114 -1.47 0.59 8.45
C ALA A 114 -0.11 0.65 9.16
N LEU A 115 -0.09 1.00 10.46
CA LEU A 115 1.12 1.03 11.29
C LEU A 115 1.76 -0.36 11.51
N GLY A 116 0.94 -1.41 11.42
CA GLY A 116 1.37 -2.80 11.42
C GLY A 116 1.90 -3.27 10.06
N LEU A 117 1.72 -2.49 8.99
CA LEU A 117 1.98 -2.87 7.61
C LEU A 117 1.21 -4.14 7.19
N ILE A 118 -0.03 -4.26 7.67
CA ILE A 118 -0.90 -5.40 7.36
C ILE A 118 -1.35 -5.30 5.90
N PRO A 119 -1.20 -6.36 5.08
CA PRO A 119 -1.70 -6.36 3.71
C PRO A 119 -3.23 -6.39 3.64
N GLY A 120 -3.79 -5.64 2.68
CA GLY A 120 -5.18 -5.71 2.27
C GLY A 120 -6.08 -4.63 2.84
N GLY A 121 -7.03 -4.16 2.04
CA GLY A 121 -8.01 -3.15 2.45
C GLY A 121 -7.54 -1.71 2.30
N PRO A 122 -8.48 -0.74 2.29
CA PRO A 122 -8.15 0.67 2.16
C PRO A 122 -7.67 1.25 3.49
N HIS A 123 -6.41 0.99 3.83
CA HIS A 123 -5.76 1.56 5.01
C HIS A 123 -5.55 3.07 4.89
N PHE A 124 -5.56 3.75 6.03
CA PHE A 124 -5.15 5.15 6.10
C PHE A 124 -3.63 5.24 6.27
N TYR A 125 -2.94 5.34 5.13
CA TYR A 125 -1.50 5.49 5.07
C TYR A 125 -1.06 6.94 5.34
N VAL A 126 -0.45 7.16 6.50
CA VAL A 126 -0.08 8.51 6.98
C VAL A 126 0.96 9.16 6.07
N LEU A 127 1.92 8.39 5.58
CA LEU A 127 2.99 8.85 4.69
C LEU A 127 2.59 8.82 3.21
N GLN A 128 1.41 8.28 2.87
CA GLN A 128 0.87 8.06 1.52
C GLN A 128 1.64 7.05 0.64
N ILE A 129 2.87 6.70 0.99
CA ILE A 129 3.76 5.83 0.22
C ILE A 129 3.95 4.45 0.83
N GLU A 130 3.48 4.22 2.06
CA GLU A 130 3.79 2.99 2.82
C GLU A 130 3.21 1.72 2.21
N TRP A 131 2.28 1.86 1.26
CA TRP A 131 1.63 0.77 0.55
C TRP A 131 2.58 -0.21 -0.12
N THR A 132 3.83 0.19 -0.40
CA THR A 132 4.87 -0.72 -0.93
C THR A 132 5.54 -1.59 0.14
N LEU A 133 5.52 -1.18 1.42
CA LEU A 133 6.18 -1.91 2.52
C LEU A 133 5.52 -3.25 2.85
N PRO A 134 4.18 -3.42 2.81
CA PRO A 134 3.55 -4.73 2.95
C PRO A 134 4.08 -5.76 1.96
N PHE A 135 4.36 -5.37 0.70
CA PHE A 135 4.97 -6.27 -0.29
C PHE A 135 6.35 -6.76 0.16
N GLU A 136 7.19 -5.83 0.61
CA GLU A 136 8.54 -6.15 1.09
C GLU A 136 8.51 -7.03 2.35
N LEU A 137 7.59 -6.76 3.29
CA LEU A 137 7.44 -7.57 4.49
C LEU A 137 6.94 -8.98 4.18
N THR A 138 5.92 -9.13 3.33
CA THR A 138 5.43 -10.45 2.89
C THR A 138 6.54 -11.23 2.20
N TYR A 139 7.32 -10.56 1.36
CA TYR A 139 8.48 -11.16 0.73
C TYR A 139 9.53 -11.67 1.74
N TYR A 140 9.86 -10.88 2.76
CA TYR A 140 10.76 -11.31 3.83
C TYR A 140 10.22 -12.51 4.61
N VAL A 141 8.91 -12.58 4.85
CA VAL A 141 8.26 -13.72 5.48
C VAL A 141 8.36 -14.97 4.60
N ILE A 142 8.15 -14.86 3.28
CA ILE A 142 8.32 -15.98 2.34
C ILE A 142 9.76 -16.52 2.38
N VAL A 143 10.77 -15.65 2.28
CA VAL A 143 12.18 -16.06 2.35
C VAL A 143 12.52 -16.65 3.72
N PHE A 144 11.98 -16.08 4.81
CA PHE A 144 12.13 -16.64 6.15
C PHE A 144 11.62 -18.09 6.21
N PHE A 145 10.44 -18.39 5.65
CA PHE A 145 9.92 -19.75 5.64
C PHE A 145 10.77 -20.70 4.79
N ILE A 146 11.31 -20.25 3.66
CA ILE A 146 12.25 -21.04 2.84
C ILE A 146 13.50 -21.40 3.64
N ILE A 147 14.06 -20.45 4.40
CA ILE A 147 15.21 -20.69 5.29
C ILE A 147 14.81 -21.63 6.44
N LEU A 148 13.64 -21.42 7.04
CA LEU A 148 13.13 -22.23 8.16
C LEU A 148 13.00 -23.71 7.80
N VAL A 149 12.52 -24.02 6.60
CA VAL A 149 12.38 -25.40 6.10
C VAL A 149 13.63 -25.92 5.39
N HIS A 150 14.74 -25.17 5.43
CA HIS A 150 16.02 -25.53 4.82
C HIS A 150 15.94 -25.80 3.30
N ALA A 151 15.05 -25.08 2.59
CA ALA A 151 14.84 -25.21 1.15
C ALA A 151 15.62 -24.17 0.32
N GLN A 152 16.70 -23.59 0.86
CA GLN A 152 17.46 -22.51 0.19
C GLN A 152 18.07 -22.98 -1.14
N ARG A 153 18.37 -24.28 -1.28
CA ARG A 153 18.85 -24.86 -2.55
C ARG A 153 17.79 -24.80 -3.67
N MET A 154 16.51 -24.81 -3.30
CA MET A 154 15.38 -24.68 -4.23
C MET A 154 15.03 -23.23 -4.52
N LEU A 155 15.66 -22.25 -3.85
CA LEU A 155 15.33 -20.83 -3.97
C LEU A 155 15.28 -20.34 -5.43
N PRO A 156 16.21 -20.71 -6.34
CA PRO A 156 16.11 -20.28 -7.73
C PRO A 156 14.92 -20.92 -8.48
N ALA A 157 14.59 -22.18 -8.18
CA ALA A 157 13.44 -22.85 -8.79
C ALA A 157 12.12 -22.25 -8.27
N LEU A 158 12.02 -22.01 -6.96
CA LEU A 158 10.88 -21.33 -6.35
C LEU A 158 10.72 -19.91 -6.87
N ALA A 159 11.80 -19.15 -7.02
CA ALA A 159 11.79 -17.80 -7.58
C ALA A 159 11.35 -17.78 -9.05
N ALA A 160 11.84 -18.73 -9.86
CA ALA A 160 11.41 -18.85 -11.26
C ALA A 160 9.94 -19.25 -11.37
N ALA A 161 9.48 -20.20 -10.57
CA ALA A 161 8.07 -20.59 -10.51
C ALA A 161 7.19 -19.42 -10.04
N TRP A 162 7.66 -18.63 -9.08
CA TRP A 162 6.96 -17.45 -8.60
C TRP A 162 6.87 -16.35 -9.66
N ALA A 163 7.98 -16.00 -10.31
CA ALA A 163 7.97 -15.03 -11.41
C ALA A 163 7.08 -15.48 -12.59
N LEU A 164 7.07 -16.78 -12.88
CA LEU A 164 6.17 -17.38 -13.86
C LEU A 164 4.70 -17.27 -13.43
N ALA A 165 4.39 -17.56 -12.16
CA ALA A 165 3.02 -17.45 -11.65
C ALA A 165 2.48 -16.01 -11.74
N VAL A 166 3.29 -15.01 -11.37
CA VAL A 166 2.93 -13.59 -11.54
C VAL A 166 2.76 -13.24 -13.02
N SER A 167 3.67 -13.70 -13.89
CA SER A 167 3.58 -13.47 -15.34
C SER A 167 2.33 -14.09 -15.96
N CYS A 168 1.97 -15.31 -15.56
CA CYS A 168 0.72 -15.95 -15.95
C CYS A 168 -0.50 -15.18 -15.42
N GLY A 169 -0.44 -14.67 -14.18
CA GLY A 169 -1.47 -13.82 -13.60
C GLY A 169 -1.71 -12.55 -14.42
N LEU A 170 -0.64 -11.89 -14.88
CA LEU A 170 -0.71 -10.70 -15.75
C LEU A 170 -1.41 -10.99 -17.09
N VAL A 171 -1.25 -12.20 -17.66
CA VAL A 171 -1.83 -12.57 -18.96
C VAL A 171 -3.26 -13.12 -18.81
N PHE A 172 -3.47 -14.07 -17.91
CA PHE A 172 -4.71 -14.85 -17.82
C PHE A 172 -5.70 -14.31 -16.78
N ALA A 173 -5.23 -13.52 -15.80
CA ALA A 173 -6.06 -12.94 -14.77
C ALA A 173 -5.72 -11.45 -14.50
N PRO A 174 -5.68 -10.59 -15.53
CA PRO A 174 -5.28 -9.18 -15.37
C PRO A 174 -6.19 -8.39 -14.41
N TYR A 175 -7.44 -8.83 -14.21
CA TYR A 175 -8.35 -8.25 -13.23
C TYR A 175 -7.85 -8.41 -11.78
N LEU A 176 -7.14 -9.51 -11.46
CA LEU A 176 -6.53 -9.72 -10.14
C LEU A 176 -5.28 -8.87 -9.89
N GLN A 177 -4.77 -8.22 -10.93
CA GLN A 177 -3.52 -7.44 -10.89
C GLN A 177 -3.78 -5.95 -10.69
N LYS A 178 -5.05 -5.55 -10.54
CA LYS A 178 -5.46 -4.16 -10.38
C LYS A 178 -5.49 -3.76 -8.92
N GLY A 179 -4.99 -2.55 -8.65
CA GLY A 179 -5.02 -1.93 -7.32
C GLY A 179 -3.71 -2.04 -6.56
N GLN A 180 -3.54 -1.12 -5.59
CA GLN A 180 -2.31 -0.99 -4.80
C GLN A 180 -2.34 -1.80 -3.49
N PHE A 181 -3.50 -2.37 -3.13
CA PHE A 181 -3.75 -2.97 -1.81
C PHE A 181 -4.27 -4.42 -1.92
N PRO A 182 -3.50 -5.33 -2.55
CA PRO A 182 -3.90 -6.73 -2.60
C PRO A 182 -4.00 -7.31 -1.18
N THR A 183 -4.90 -8.27 -0.98
CA THR A 183 -4.99 -9.01 0.29
C THR A 183 -3.74 -9.87 0.49
N LEU A 184 -3.53 -10.37 1.71
CA LEU A 184 -2.37 -11.21 2.02
C LEU A 184 -2.21 -12.42 1.08
N LEU A 185 -3.31 -13.01 0.61
CA LEU A 185 -3.24 -14.16 -0.31
C LEU A 185 -2.77 -13.76 -1.72
N PHE A 186 -3.16 -12.57 -2.18
CA PHE A 186 -2.87 -12.09 -3.53
C PHE A 186 -1.61 -11.24 -3.61
N ILE A 187 -1.10 -10.68 -2.51
CA ILE A 187 0.10 -9.84 -2.52
C ILE A 187 1.32 -10.53 -3.14
N PRO A 188 1.59 -11.84 -2.95
CA PRO A 188 2.69 -12.49 -3.64
C PRO A 188 2.43 -12.63 -5.15
N LEU A 189 1.18 -12.70 -5.58
CA LEU A 189 0.81 -12.87 -6.99
C LEU A 189 0.61 -11.55 -7.75
N ALA A 190 0.69 -10.42 -7.05
CA ALA A 190 0.54 -9.10 -7.63
C ALA A 190 1.76 -8.71 -8.50
N GLU A 191 1.56 -7.84 -9.48
CA GLU A 191 2.57 -7.35 -10.41
C GLU A 191 3.85 -6.86 -9.70
N GLN A 192 3.67 -6.14 -8.59
CA GLN A 192 4.76 -5.55 -7.83
C GLN A 192 5.65 -6.60 -7.14
N SER A 193 5.22 -7.85 -7.06
CA SER A 193 6.03 -8.97 -6.56
C SER A 193 7.01 -9.52 -7.60
N LEU A 194 6.81 -9.26 -8.90
CA LEU A 194 7.68 -9.71 -9.98
C LEU A 194 9.16 -9.30 -9.80
N PRO A 195 9.52 -8.04 -9.49
CA PRO A 195 10.93 -7.65 -9.30
C PRO A 195 11.60 -8.33 -8.09
N PHE A 196 10.86 -8.65 -7.02
CA PHE A 196 11.41 -9.44 -5.91
C PHE A 196 11.78 -10.85 -6.37
N ALA A 197 10.84 -11.52 -7.05
CA ALA A 197 11.02 -12.87 -7.57
C ALA A 197 12.16 -12.94 -8.58
N ALA A 198 12.21 -12.00 -9.53
CA ALA A 198 13.28 -11.93 -10.52
C ALA A 198 14.63 -11.51 -9.90
N GLY A 199 14.65 -10.66 -8.89
CA GLY A 199 15.86 -10.29 -8.13
C GLY A 199 16.51 -11.49 -7.42
N LEU A 200 15.72 -12.45 -6.93
CA LEU A 200 16.23 -13.70 -6.35
C LEU A 200 17.07 -14.54 -7.35
N LEU A 201 16.84 -14.38 -8.66
CA LEU A 201 17.52 -15.13 -9.71
C LEU A 201 18.89 -14.53 -10.09
N VAL A 202 19.20 -13.32 -9.63
CA VAL A 202 20.45 -12.62 -9.99
C VAL A 202 21.72 -13.45 -9.68
N PRO A 203 21.87 -14.07 -8.48
CA PRO A 203 23.05 -14.89 -8.21
C PRO A 203 23.17 -16.09 -9.17
N LEU A 204 22.06 -16.71 -9.55
CA LEU A 204 22.04 -17.81 -10.51
C LEU A 204 22.41 -17.33 -11.92
N ALA A 205 21.88 -16.18 -12.35
CA ALA A 205 22.19 -15.59 -13.64
C ALA A 205 23.70 -15.30 -13.79
N ILE A 206 24.33 -14.79 -12.73
CA ILE A 206 25.77 -14.56 -12.68
C ILE A 206 26.55 -15.88 -12.73
N ARG A 207 26.17 -16.87 -11.92
CA ARG A 207 26.83 -18.20 -11.91
C ARG A 207 26.74 -18.92 -13.26
N ARG A 208 25.67 -18.69 -14.02
CA ARG A 208 25.47 -19.24 -15.38
C ARG A 208 26.09 -18.40 -16.49
N GLY A 209 26.75 -17.28 -16.18
CA GLY A 209 27.38 -16.42 -17.19
C GLY A 209 26.38 -15.66 -18.08
N LEU A 210 25.14 -15.47 -17.64
CA LEU A 210 24.11 -14.72 -18.40
C LEU A 210 24.29 -13.19 -18.31
N VAL A 211 25.20 -12.72 -17.46
CA VAL A 211 25.45 -11.32 -17.19
C VAL A 211 26.83 -10.95 -17.76
N GLY A 212 26.88 -10.02 -18.70
CA GLY A 212 28.09 -9.66 -19.45
C GLY A 212 28.16 -8.17 -19.77
N ALA A 213 29.07 -7.79 -20.68
CA ALA A 213 29.33 -6.39 -21.03
C ALA A 213 28.13 -5.68 -21.68
N TRP A 214 27.29 -6.42 -22.40
CA TRP A 214 26.11 -5.88 -23.09
C TRP A 214 24.86 -5.80 -22.19
N THR A 215 24.85 -6.48 -21.03
CA THR A 215 23.72 -6.48 -20.11
C THR A 215 23.22 -5.07 -19.74
N PRO A 216 24.06 -4.08 -19.35
CA PRO A 216 23.57 -2.74 -19.05
C PRO A 216 22.94 -2.03 -20.25
N ILE A 217 23.46 -2.25 -21.47
CA ILE A 217 22.92 -1.63 -22.68
C ILE A 217 21.54 -2.19 -22.99
N VAL A 218 21.38 -3.51 -22.92
CA VAL A 218 20.08 -4.17 -23.08
C VAL A 218 19.12 -3.73 -21.97
N ALA A 219 19.59 -3.63 -20.73
CA ALA A 219 18.78 -3.15 -19.60
C ALA A 219 18.20 -1.76 -19.87
N VAL A 220 19.04 -0.80 -20.28
CA VAL A 220 18.60 0.56 -20.63
C VAL A 220 17.64 0.53 -21.82
N GLY A 221 17.91 -0.29 -22.84
CA GLY A 221 16.99 -0.47 -23.97
C GLY A 221 15.60 -0.94 -23.54
N LEU A 222 15.51 -1.96 -22.68
CA LEU A 222 14.23 -2.45 -22.15
C LEU A 222 13.50 -1.39 -21.33
N LEU A 223 14.23 -0.62 -20.51
CA LEU A 223 13.65 0.47 -19.72
C LEU A 223 13.11 1.60 -20.59
N LEU A 224 13.82 1.98 -21.67
CA LEU A 224 13.32 2.99 -22.61
C LEU A 224 12.11 2.48 -23.41
N MET A 225 12.06 1.18 -23.68
CA MET A 225 10.93 0.55 -24.40
C MET A 225 9.71 0.31 -23.52
N SER A 226 9.82 0.33 -22.19
CA SER A 226 8.69 0.02 -21.30
C SER A 226 7.53 1.00 -21.47
N ASP A 227 7.84 2.28 -21.70
CA ASP A 227 6.82 3.32 -21.92
C ASP A 227 6.21 3.23 -23.33
N ALA A 228 6.99 2.77 -24.31
CA ALA A 228 6.55 2.65 -25.70
C ALA A 228 5.70 1.41 -25.97
N ALA A 229 5.70 0.41 -25.07
CA ALA A 229 4.97 -0.84 -25.24
C ALA A 229 4.12 -1.19 -24.00
N PRO A 230 2.99 -0.48 -23.76
CA PRO A 230 2.16 -0.65 -22.57
C PRO A 230 1.76 -2.10 -22.24
N PRO A 231 1.41 -2.97 -23.21
CA PRO A 231 1.08 -4.36 -22.91
C PRO A 231 2.27 -5.13 -22.34
N LEU A 232 3.50 -4.83 -22.74
CA LEU A 232 4.71 -5.54 -22.32
C LEU A 232 5.43 -4.88 -21.14
N ARG A 233 4.97 -3.69 -20.75
CA ARG A 233 5.60 -2.81 -19.77
C ARG A 233 5.98 -3.51 -18.46
N PRO A 234 5.13 -4.31 -17.79
CA PRO A 234 5.50 -4.96 -16.53
C PRO A 234 6.76 -5.83 -16.67
N TRP A 235 6.91 -6.54 -17.79
CA TRP A 235 8.10 -7.37 -18.02
C TRP A 235 9.32 -6.53 -18.39
N LEU A 236 9.17 -5.57 -19.30
CA LEU A 236 10.28 -4.73 -19.78
C LEU A 236 10.92 -3.93 -18.63
N LEU A 237 10.09 -3.27 -17.81
CA LEU A 237 10.54 -2.49 -16.66
C LEU A 237 11.28 -3.36 -15.64
N ASN A 238 10.66 -4.47 -15.22
CA ASN A 238 11.19 -5.31 -14.15
C ASN A 238 12.43 -6.09 -14.61
N ILE A 239 12.46 -6.61 -15.85
CA ILE A 239 13.65 -7.27 -16.41
C ILE A 239 14.80 -6.26 -16.54
N GLY A 240 14.52 -5.05 -17.05
CA GLY A 240 15.50 -3.98 -17.14
C GLY A 240 16.13 -3.64 -15.78
N CYS A 241 15.30 -3.45 -14.74
CA CYS A 241 15.77 -3.19 -13.38
C CYS A 241 16.65 -4.34 -12.84
N VAL A 242 16.22 -5.59 -13.01
CA VAL A 242 16.98 -6.77 -12.55
C VAL A 242 18.32 -6.89 -13.27
N MET A 243 18.38 -6.55 -14.56
CA MET A 243 19.62 -6.54 -15.34
C MET A 243 20.59 -5.42 -14.88
N LEU A 244 20.08 -4.25 -14.48
CA LEU A 244 20.89 -3.20 -13.85
C LEU A 244 21.48 -3.68 -12.52
N VAL A 245 20.67 -4.32 -11.67
CA VAL A 245 21.14 -4.91 -10.39
C VAL A 245 22.20 -5.96 -10.66
N ALA A 246 21.94 -6.90 -11.59
CA ALA A 246 22.88 -7.94 -11.97
C ALA A 246 24.23 -7.36 -12.44
N THR A 247 24.20 -6.29 -13.23
CA THR A 247 25.40 -5.58 -13.68
C THR A 247 26.15 -4.93 -12.53
N ALA A 248 25.43 -4.27 -11.60
CA ALA A 248 26.05 -3.60 -10.45
C ALA A 248 26.75 -4.58 -9.50
N VAL A 249 26.26 -5.83 -9.40
CA VAL A 249 26.83 -6.82 -8.48
C VAL A 249 27.91 -7.71 -9.10
N LEU A 250 28.18 -7.59 -10.40
CA LEU A 250 29.24 -8.33 -11.06
C LEU A 250 30.59 -8.12 -10.33
N PRO A 251 31.38 -9.20 -10.12
CA PRO A 251 32.76 -9.05 -9.67
C PRO A 251 33.55 -8.21 -10.69
N ARG A 252 34.11 -7.09 -10.25
CA ARG A 252 35.01 -6.24 -11.03
C ARG A 252 36.22 -5.92 -10.15
N SER A 253 37.37 -5.64 -10.76
CA SER A 253 38.55 -5.16 -10.05
C SER A 253 38.20 -3.93 -9.22
N ASP A 254 38.71 -3.87 -8.00
CA ASP A 254 38.41 -2.79 -7.07
C ASP A 254 38.88 -1.45 -7.65
N VAL A 255 37.94 -0.52 -7.76
CA VAL A 255 38.25 0.89 -8.00
C VAL A 255 38.51 1.51 -6.64
N ARG A 256 39.62 2.25 -6.53
CA ARG A 256 40.09 2.92 -5.30
C ARG A 256 38.96 3.58 -4.52
N ASP A 257 38.98 3.39 -3.20
CA ASP A 257 38.15 4.11 -2.23
C ASP A 257 38.36 5.63 -2.42
N ALA A 258 37.33 6.30 -2.95
CA ALA A 258 37.27 7.75 -2.91
C ALA A 258 36.87 8.22 -1.51
N SER A 259 37.48 9.31 -1.07
CA SER A 259 37.03 10.09 0.09
C SER A 259 35.58 10.55 -0.12
N TYR A 260 34.78 10.63 0.96
CA TYR A 260 33.37 11.04 1.02
C TYR A 260 32.63 11.15 -0.33
N ASP A 261 31.82 10.15 -0.64
CA ASP A 261 30.98 10.13 -1.84
C ASP A 261 29.51 10.43 -1.50
N PRO A 262 28.96 11.58 -1.97
CA PRO A 262 27.56 11.94 -1.73
C PRO A 262 26.55 10.90 -2.23
N GLY A 263 26.85 10.18 -3.31
CA GLY A 263 26.00 9.11 -3.84
C GLY A 263 25.94 7.89 -2.91
N LEU A 264 27.03 7.60 -2.19
CA LEU A 264 27.03 6.55 -1.16
C LEU A 264 26.19 6.97 0.05
N ALA A 265 26.33 8.22 0.50
CA ALA A 265 25.53 8.76 1.60
C ALA A 265 24.03 8.76 1.26
N LEU A 266 23.66 9.17 0.04
CA LEU A 266 22.28 9.15 -0.42
C LEU A 266 21.71 7.74 -0.54
N GLY A 267 22.54 6.76 -0.95
CA GLY A 267 22.17 5.35 -0.96
C GLY A 267 21.89 4.80 0.44
N ASP A 268 22.71 5.18 1.43
CA ASP A 268 22.50 4.83 2.83
C ASP A 268 21.21 5.44 3.39
N TRP A 269 20.93 6.70 3.06
CA TRP A 269 19.73 7.42 3.47
C TRP A 269 18.50 7.13 2.61
N SER A 270 18.61 6.26 1.60
CA SER A 270 17.56 6.04 0.61
C SER A 270 16.22 5.61 1.22
N PHE A 271 16.25 4.86 2.32
CA PHE A 271 15.05 4.41 3.02
C PHE A 271 14.37 5.54 3.79
N ALA A 272 15.16 6.39 4.45
CA ALA A 272 14.62 7.58 5.11
C ALA A 272 14.05 8.57 4.10
N LEU A 273 14.73 8.79 2.96
CA LEU A 273 14.21 9.60 1.86
C LEU A 273 12.87 9.03 1.34
N TYR A 274 12.81 7.72 1.12
CA TYR A 274 11.57 7.04 0.74
C TYR A 274 10.44 7.31 1.75
N LEU A 275 10.69 7.27 3.06
CA LEU A 275 9.65 7.51 4.05
C LEU A 275 9.17 8.97 4.12
N CYS A 276 10.08 9.94 3.98
CA CYS A 276 9.76 11.33 4.28
C CYS A 276 9.47 12.21 3.06
N HIS A 277 9.85 11.80 1.83
CA HIS A 277 9.74 12.68 0.66
C HIS A 277 8.30 13.13 0.39
N ALA A 278 7.33 12.21 0.33
CA ALA A 278 5.95 12.55 -0.01
C ALA A 278 5.30 13.49 1.04
N PRO A 279 5.36 13.21 2.35
CA PRO A 279 4.86 14.16 3.36
C PRO A 279 5.50 15.54 3.29
N ILE A 280 6.83 15.60 3.15
CA ILE A 280 7.55 16.87 3.07
C ILE A 280 7.14 17.65 1.81
N ILE A 281 7.06 16.97 0.66
CA ILE A 281 6.58 17.57 -0.59
C ILE A 281 5.16 18.11 -0.38
N ILE A 282 4.22 17.29 0.09
CA ILE A 282 2.81 17.69 0.28
C ILE A 282 2.72 18.93 1.19
N TRP A 283 3.40 18.95 2.34
CA TRP A 283 3.36 20.11 3.24
C TRP A 283 3.99 21.36 2.63
N LEU A 284 5.15 21.25 1.96
CA LEU A 284 5.75 22.39 1.28
C LEU A 284 4.81 22.96 0.22
N PHE A 285 4.12 22.10 -0.52
CA PHE A 285 3.10 22.51 -1.46
C PHE A 285 1.92 23.17 -0.77
N GLN A 286 1.40 22.59 0.30
CA GLN A 286 0.24 23.09 1.03
C GLN A 286 0.48 24.47 1.66
N PHE A 287 1.66 24.70 2.25
CA PHE A 287 2.02 25.95 2.93
C PHE A 287 2.62 27.03 2.01
N ALA A 288 3.03 26.67 0.80
CA ALA A 288 3.54 27.65 -0.15
C ALA A 288 2.46 28.64 -0.61
N PRO A 289 2.79 29.95 -0.74
CA PRO A 289 1.88 30.93 -1.33
C PRO A 289 1.43 30.53 -2.74
N ILE A 290 0.14 30.75 -3.05
CA ILE A 290 -0.46 30.39 -4.34
C ILE A 290 0.27 31.05 -5.53
N GLY A 291 0.79 32.26 -5.36
CA GLY A 291 1.53 33.00 -6.40
C GLY A 291 2.99 32.59 -6.57
N MET A 292 3.49 31.62 -5.81
CA MET A 292 4.88 31.15 -5.94
C MET A 292 5.06 30.45 -7.29
N SER A 293 6.20 30.71 -7.95
CA SER A 293 6.55 30.06 -9.22
C SER A 293 6.53 28.52 -9.08
N PRO A 294 5.84 27.79 -9.97
CA PRO A 294 5.82 26.33 -10.00
C PRO A 294 7.22 25.70 -9.96
N ALA A 295 8.18 26.30 -10.66
CA ALA A 295 9.56 25.81 -10.70
C ALA A 295 10.27 25.98 -9.34
N VAL A 296 10.13 27.15 -8.70
CA VAL A 296 10.71 27.40 -7.38
C VAL A 296 10.15 26.42 -6.36
N LEU A 297 8.83 26.20 -6.38
CA LEU A 297 8.17 25.26 -5.47
C LEU A 297 8.65 23.82 -5.69
N TRP A 298 8.80 23.38 -6.94
CA TRP A 298 9.31 22.05 -7.27
C TRP A 298 10.74 21.83 -6.76
N PHE A 299 11.67 22.77 -7.04
CA PHE A 299 13.04 22.70 -6.53
C PHE A 299 13.10 22.78 -5.00
N ALA A 300 12.29 23.64 -4.39
CA ALA A 300 12.19 23.73 -2.93
C ALA A 300 11.70 22.41 -2.30
N SER A 301 10.73 21.73 -2.92
CA SER A 301 10.24 20.45 -2.42
C SER A 301 11.30 19.33 -2.47
N ILE A 302 12.13 19.33 -3.52
CA ILE A 302 13.24 18.38 -3.65
C ILE A 302 14.31 18.68 -2.60
N GLY A 303 14.69 19.95 -2.48
CA GLY A 303 15.65 20.39 -1.46
C GLY A 303 15.18 20.04 -0.05
N GLY A 304 13.90 20.30 0.26
CA GLY A 304 13.29 19.96 1.55
C GLY A 304 13.29 18.47 1.82
N ALA A 305 12.91 17.64 0.85
CA ALA A 305 12.93 16.18 0.99
C ALA A 305 14.35 15.64 1.21
N LEU A 306 15.34 16.16 0.49
CA LEU A 306 16.75 15.79 0.68
C LEU A 306 17.27 16.21 2.05
N CYS A 307 16.95 17.43 2.51
CA CYS A 307 17.30 17.88 3.87
C CYS A 307 16.66 16.99 4.94
N GLY A 308 15.39 16.64 4.78
CA GLY A 308 14.70 15.68 5.66
C GLY A 308 15.37 14.31 5.68
N ALA A 309 15.80 13.82 4.51
CA ALA A 309 16.52 12.55 4.39
C ALA A 309 17.90 12.56 5.07
N VAL A 310 18.64 13.67 5.04
CA VAL A 310 19.92 13.79 5.77
C VAL A 310 19.68 13.62 7.28
N VAL A 311 18.67 14.30 7.83
CA VAL A 311 18.35 14.25 9.26
C VAL A 311 17.83 12.87 9.64
N LEU A 312 16.74 12.40 9.01
CA LEU A 312 16.11 11.13 9.34
C LEU A 312 17.01 9.94 8.96
N GLY A 313 17.79 10.02 7.88
CA GLY A 313 18.72 8.99 7.47
C GLY A 313 19.89 8.83 8.42
N SER A 314 20.38 9.92 9.02
CA SER A 314 21.39 9.85 10.09
C SER A 314 20.84 9.16 11.33
N VAL A 315 19.60 9.49 11.72
CA VAL A 315 18.89 8.83 12.83
C VAL A 315 18.66 7.34 12.52
N ASP A 316 18.17 7.01 11.32
CA ASP A 316 17.93 5.64 10.85
C ASP A 316 19.18 4.78 11.00
N MET A 317 20.30 5.24 10.42
CA MET A 317 21.54 4.46 10.42
C MET A 317 22.13 4.30 11.82
N ALA A 318 22.04 5.33 12.67
CA ALA A 318 22.46 5.24 14.08
C ALA A 318 21.58 4.26 14.86
N LEU A 319 20.26 4.39 14.73
CA LEU A 319 19.27 3.56 15.40
C LEU A 319 19.38 2.10 14.97
N TYR A 320 19.44 1.83 13.66
CA TYR A 320 19.62 0.48 13.13
C TYR A 320 20.90 -0.16 13.66
N ARG A 321 22.05 0.53 13.62
CA ARG A 321 23.31 -0.01 14.18
C ARG A 321 23.23 -0.28 15.68
N TRP A 322 22.47 0.53 16.42
CA TRP A 322 22.27 0.32 17.85
C TRP A 322 21.37 -0.89 18.14
N ILE A 323 20.18 -0.95 17.53
CA ILE A 323 19.23 -2.07 17.70
C ILE A 323 19.86 -3.38 17.20
N LYS A 324 20.52 -3.36 16.04
CA LYS A 324 21.17 -4.55 15.48
C LYS A 324 22.18 -5.15 16.44
N ARG A 325 23.05 -4.33 17.05
CA ARG A 325 24.01 -4.79 18.07
C ARG A 325 23.32 -5.48 19.25
N ARG A 326 22.18 -4.93 19.71
CA ARG A 326 21.38 -5.54 20.78
C ARG A 326 20.77 -6.87 20.36
N VAL A 327 20.24 -6.97 19.14
CA VAL A 327 19.67 -8.22 18.61
C VAL A 327 20.73 -9.29 18.40
N ASP A 328 21.93 -8.91 17.94
CA ASP A 328 23.05 -9.82 17.76
C ASP A 328 23.57 -10.38 19.10
N TRP A 329 23.52 -9.57 20.17
CA TRP A 329 23.90 -9.98 21.53
C TRP A 329 22.80 -10.73 22.28
N ALA A 330 21.56 -10.68 21.81
CA ALA A 330 20.45 -11.33 22.49
C ALA A 330 20.56 -12.88 22.38
N PRO A 331 20.29 -13.60 23.48
CA PRO A 331 20.12 -15.05 23.46
C PRO A 331 19.14 -15.52 22.39
N SER A 332 19.38 -16.69 21.82
CA SER A 332 18.50 -17.27 20.80
C SER A 332 17.07 -17.47 21.29
N SER A 333 16.87 -17.79 22.57
CA SER A 333 15.54 -17.91 23.19
C SER A 333 14.74 -16.61 23.09
N ILE A 334 15.31 -15.49 23.55
CA ILE A 334 14.68 -14.17 23.50
C ILE A 334 14.35 -13.78 22.07
N ARG A 335 15.30 -13.98 21.15
CA ARG A 335 15.10 -13.66 19.74
C ARG A 335 13.99 -14.48 19.10
N THR A 336 13.95 -15.78 19.38
CA THR A 336 12.89 -16.67 18.90
C THR A 336 11.54 -16.27 19.48
N THR A 337 11.44 -16.03 20.79
CA THR A 337 10.19 -15.57 21.43
C THR A 337 9.70 -14.27 20.83
N ALA A 338 10.56 -13.26 20.66
CA ALA A 338 10.17 -11.98 20.07
C ALA A 338 9.72 -12.12 18.61
N THR A 339 10.45 -12.93 17.81
CA THR A 339 10.11 -13.16 16.40
C THR A 339 8.79 -13.93 16.26
N SER A 340 8.59 -14.96 17.09
CA SER A 340 7.35 -15.73 17.13
C SER A 340 6.17 -14.88 17.61
N ALA A 341 6.35 -14.04 18.64
CA ALA A 341 5.32 -13.12 19.10
C ALA A 341 4.92 -12.12 18.01
N PHE A 342 5.89 -11.58 17.27
CA PHE A 342 5.61 -10.72 16.11
C PHE A 342 4.79 -11.46 15.05
N LEU A 343 5.20 -12.67 14.65
CA LEU A 343 4.47 -13.46 13.65
C LEU A 343 3.05 -13.81 14.12
N ILE A 344 2.87 -14.17 15.39
CA ILE A 344 1.55 -14.43 15.98
C ILE A 344 0.70 -13.16 15.96
N GLY A 345 1.27 -12.01 16.33
CA GLY A 345 0.59 -10.72 16.27
C GLY A 345 0.18 -10.35 14.85
N LEU A 346 1.07 -10.55 13.88
CA LEU A 346 0.80 -10.34 12.45
C LEU A 346 -0.36 -11.24 11.98
N CYS A 347 -0.30 -12.53 12.27
CA CYS A 347 -1.36 -13.47 11.93
C CYS A 347 -2.69 -13.10 12.59
N ALA A 348 -2.67 -12.69 13.86
CA ALA A 348 -3.87 -12.27 14.58
C ALA A 348 -4.51 -11.04 13.93
N LEU A 349 -3.71 -10.03 13.57
CA LEU A 349 -4.20 -8.82 12.91
C LEU A 349 -4.74 -9.08 11.49
N VAL A 350 -4.11 -9.99 10.74
CA VAL A 350 -4.60 -10.41 9.41
C VAL A 350 -5.91 -11.18 9.50
N LEU A 351 -6.04 -12.08 10.48
CA LEU A 351 -7.24 -12.90 10.65
C LEU A 351 -8.38 -12.12 11.31
N TRP A 352 -8.08 -11.00 11.98
CA TRP A 352 -9.05 -10.20 12.72
C TRP A 352 -10.24 -9.71 11.88
N PRO A 353 -10.06 -9.16 10.65
CA PRO A 353 -11.19 -8.82 9.78
C PRO A 353 -12.08 -10.02 9.43
N GLU A 354 -11.51 -11.22 9.25
CA GLU A 354 -12.30 -12.42 8.97
C GLU A 354 -13.05 -12.92 10.21
N VAL A 355 -12.43 -12.83 11.38
CA VAL A 355 -13.12 -13.11 12.65
C VAL A 355 -14.27 -12.13 12.86
N ILE A 356 -14.07 -10.83 12.60
CA ILE A 356 -15.15 -9.84 12.63
C ILE A 356 -16.24 -10.19 11.62
N ARG A 357 -15.89 -10.57 10.38
CA ARG A 357 -16.86 -10.95 9.36
C ARG A 357 -17.75 -12.10 9.85
N VAL A 358 -17.15 -13.12 10.48
CA VAL A 358 -17.88 -14.26 11.06
C VAL A 358 -18.72 -13.85 12.28
N LEU A 359 -18.21 -12.97 13.14
CA LEU A 359 -18.97 -12.46 14.30
C LEU A 359 -20.19 -11.63 13.86
N ASP A 360 -20.04 -10.89 12.77
CA ASP A 360 -21.07 -10.02 12.20
C ASP A 360 -22.04 -10.78 11.29
N GLU A 361 -21.79 -12.06 10.96
CA GLU A 361 -22.65 -12.86 10.08
C GLU A 361 -24.11 -12.86 10.53
N ARG A 362 -24.39 -12.86 11.84
CA ARG A 362 -25.77 -12.82 12.35
C ARG A 362 -26.44 -11.46 12.07
N GLU A 363 -25.74 -10.36 12.32
CA GLU A 363 -26.27 -9.01 12.12
C GLU A 363 -26.42 -8.68 10.63
N VAL A 364 -25.45 -9.12 9.81
CA VAL A 364 -25.50 -9.01 8.35
C VAL A 364 -26.58 -9.93 7.78
N ALA A 365 -26.78 -11.14 8.29
CA ALA A 365 -27.85 -12.03 7.85
C ALA A 365 -29.25 -11.45 8.14
N GLU A 366 -29.44 -10.86 9.33
CA GLU A 366 -30.67 -10.15 9.67
C GLU A 366 -30.90 -8.96 8.73
N ALA A 367 -29.86 -8.15 8.48
CA ALA A 367 -29.93 -7.03 7.55
C ALA A 367 -30.21 -7.49 6.11
N ARG A 368 -29.59 -8.57 5.63
CA ARG A 368 -29.86 -9.19 4.33
C ARG A 368 -31.29 -9.67 4.22
N SER A 369 -31.82 -10.32 5.26
CA SER A 369 -33.21 -10.76 5.27
C SER A 369 -34.19 -9.59 5.14
N THR A 370 -33.90 -8.47 5.82
CA THR A 370 -34.68 -7.23 5.72
C THR A 370 -34.55 -6.61 4.33
N GLY A 371 -33.34 -6.55 3.77
CA GLY A 371 -33.09 -6.05 2.42
C GLY A 371 -33.85 -6.82 1.34
N LEU A 372 -33.90 -8.15 1.43
CA LEU A 372 -34.67 -9.01 0.52
C LEU A 372 -36.19 -8.80 0.66
N GLN A 373 -36.69 -8.50 1.87
CA GLN A 373 -38.10 -8.12 2.06
C GLN A 373 -38.42 -6.78 1.41
N ILE A 374 -37.51 -5.80 1.50
CA ILE A 374 -37.67 -4.50 0.83
C ILE A 374 -37.62 -4.68 -0.69
N GLN A 375 -36.70 -5.49 -1.21
CA GLN A 375 -36.63 -5.81 -2.64
C GLN A 375 -37.94 -6.44 -3.14
N SER A 376 -38.49 -7.42 -2.43
CA SER A 376 -39.75 -8.05 -2.85
C SER A 376 -40.93 -7.08 -2.85
N ALA A 377 -40.99 -6.16 -1.88
CA ALA A 377 -41.98 -5.09 -1.86
C ALA A 377 -41.76 -4.05 -2.98
N ALA A 378 -40.50 -3.72 -3.31
CA ALA A 378 -40.17 -2.80 -4.40
C ALA A 378 -40.56 -3.38 -5.78
N HIS A 379 -40.31 -4.67 -6.00
CA HIS A 379 -40.73 -5.38 -7.23
C HIS A 379 -42.25 -5.47 -7.39
N ALA A 380 -43.03 -5.29 -6.31
CA ALA A 380 -44.48 -5.18 -6.37
C ALA A 380 -44.98 -3.80 -6.87
N GLY A 381 -44.10 -2.97 -7.43
CA GLY A 381 -44.43 -1.70 -8.09
C GLY A 381 -44.21 -0.45 -7.24
N GLN A 382 -43.37 -0.53 -6.20
CA GLN A 382 -43.10 0.56 -5.26
C GLN A 382 -41.65 1.04 -5.37
N THR A 383 -41.41 2.33 -5.15
CA THR A 383 -40.03 2.83 -4.97
C THR A 383 -39.43 2.26 -3.68
N ILE A 384 -38.10 2.16 -3.58
CA ILE A 384 -37.43 1.65 -2.36
C ILE A 384 -37.92 2.34 -1.09
N THR A 385 -38.21 3.65 -1.16
CA THR A 385 -38.74 4.40 -0.01
C THR A 385 -40.11 3.88 0.44
N VAL A 386 -41.01 3.63 -0.52
CA VAL A 386 -42.35 3.10 -0.22
C VAL A 386 -42.27 1.63 0.19
N ALA A 387 -41.36 0.86 -0.41
CA ALA A 387 -41.10 -0.53 -0.04
C ALA A 387 -40.48 -0.66 1.36
N ALA A 388 -39.62 0.28 1.76
CA ALA A 388 -39.04 0.34 3.09
C ALA A 388 -40.09 0.70 4.15
N ASP A 389 -41.10 1.52 3.83
CA ASP A 389 -42.25 1.80 4.72
C ASP A 389 -43.24 0.61 4.80
N ALA A 390 -43.26 -0.27 3.79
CA ALA A 390 -44.09 -1.47 3.75
C ALA A 390 -43.52 -2.63 4.58
N VAL A 391 -42.19 -2.68 4.71
CA VAL A 391 -41.50 -3.42 5.78
C VAL A 391 -41.63 -2.56 7.04
N PRO A 392 -41.89 -3.06 8.26
CA PRO A 392 -42.24 -2.26 9.45
C PRO A 392 -41.08 -1.40 9.99
N LEU A 393 -40.54 -0.51 9.16
CA LEU A 393 -39.49 0.45 9.41
C LEU A 393 -40.10 1.85 9.47
N ARG A 394 -39.50 2.71 10.31
CA ARG A 394 -39.94 4.10 10.47
C ARG A 394 -38.83 5.05 10.07
N ARG A 395 -39.12 5.97 9.16
CA ARG A 395 -38.15 7.01 8.80
C ARG A 395 -37.84 7.91 10.01
N ASP A 396 -36.56 8.17 10.27
CA ASP A 396 -36.12 9.05 11.36
C ASP A 396 -35.00 10.00 10.89
N ASP A 397 -35.21 11.30 11.11
CA ASP A 397 -34.28 12.37 10.74
C ASP A 397 -33.09 12.51 11.72
N ALA A 398 -33.16 11.87 12.88
CA ALA A 398 -32.03 11.73 13.81
C ALA A 398 -30.92 10.84 13.24
N LEU A 399 -31.25 9.96 12.30
CA LEU A 399 -30.30 9.17 11.55
C LEU A 399 -29.70 10.00 10.43
N ARG A 400 -28.37 10.13 10.46
CA ARG A 400 -27.58 10.84 9.46
C ARG A 400 -26.78 9.85 8.65
N LEU A 401 -26.81 10.00 7.34
CA LEU A 401 -26.05 9.20 6.40
C LEU A 401 -25.40 10.14 5.39
N TYR A 402 -24.09 10.02 5.22
CA TYR A 402 -23.31 10.84 4.31
C TYR A 402 -22.26 10.01 3.59
N VAL A 403 -21.90 10.43 2.38
CA VAL A 403 -20.93 9.76 1.52
C VAL A 403 -19.78 10.72 1.25
N ASP A 404 -18.59 10.33 1.70
CA ASP A 404 -17.36 11.10 1.52
C ASP A 404 -16.84 10.95 0.08
N SER A 405 -16.86 9.73 -0.45
CA SER A 405 -16.33 9.43 -1.77
C SER A 405 -16.93 8.16 -2.36
N ILE A 406 -17.11 8.16 -3.67
CA ILE A 406 -17.47 6.97 -4.44
C ILE A 406 -16.34 6.72 -5.43
N SER A 407 -15.77 5.51 -5.41
CA SER A 407 -14.75 5.08 -6.36
C SER A 407 -15.21 3.82 -7.07
N TYR A 408 -15.05 3.80 -8.39
CA TYR A 408 -15.34 2.63 -9.21
C TYR A 408 -14.03 1.95 -9.60
N SER A 409 -13.93 0.66 -9.29
CA SER A 409 -12.88 -0.19 -9.85
C SER A 409 -13.27 -0.61 -11.26
N GLU A 410 -12.28 -0.92 -12.09
CA GLU A 410 -12.50 -1.40 -13.45
C GLU A 410 -13.21 -2.76 -13.52
N ASP A 411 -13.25 -3.50 -12.41
CA ASP A 411 -13.90 -4.81 -12.31
C ASP A 411 -15.38 -4.70 -11.92
N ALA A 412 -15.99 -3.55 -12.21
CA ALA A 412 -17.37 -3.20 -11.85
C ALA A 412 -17.64 -3.24 -10.34
N THR A 413 -16.61 -3.11 -9.49
CA THR A 413 -16.79 -2.94 -8.05
C THR A 413 -16.92 -1.46 -7.72
N MET A 414 -18.06 -1.07 -7.17
CA MET A 414 -18.26 0.25 -6.58
C MET A 414 -17.85 0.20 -5.11
N THR A 415 -16.90 1.06 -4.71
CA THR A 415 -16.56 1.29 -3.31
C THR A 415 -17.12 2.63 -2.87
N VAL A 416 -17.96 2.62 -1.83
CA VAL A 416 -18.51 3.83 -1.21
C VAL A 416 -17.92 3.99 0.18
N ARG A 417 -17.37 5.16 0.45
CA ARG A 417 -16.89 5.55 1.78
C ARG A 417 -17.73 6.69 2.31
N GLY A 418 -18.02 6.64 3.59
CA GLY A 418 -18.84 7.66 4.24
C GLY A 418 -19.00 7.41 5.71
N TRP A 419 -20.01 8.03 6.28
CA TRP A 419 -20.38 7.86 7.67
C TRP A 419 -21.89 7.83 7.87
N ALA A 420 -22.32 7.08 8.87
CA ALA A 420 -23.67 6.84 9.30
C ALA A 420 -23.73 7.01 10.82
N LEU A 421 -24.63 7.83 11.33
CA LEU A 421 -24.69 8.18 12.75
C LEU A 421 -26.13 8.32 13.22
N ASP A 422 -26.45 7.70 14.35
CA ASP A 422 -27.62 8.06 15.14
C ASP A 422 -27.22 9.19 16.10
N VAL A 423 -27.66 10.42 15.81
CA VAL A 423 -27.29 11.62 16.57
C VAL A 423 -27.77 11.56 18.02
N GLU A 424 -28.87 10.84 18.27
CA GLU A 424 -29.44 10.70 19.60
C GLU A 424 -28.84 9.52 20.39
N GLY A 425 -28.02 8.68 19.74
CA GLY A 425 -27.31 7.57 20.36
C GLY A 425 -28.22 6.49 20.96
N ARG A 426 -29.42 6.29 20.42
CA ARG A 426 -30.38 5.29 20.93
C ARG A 426 -30.09 3.90 20.38
N SER A 427 -29.58 3.82 19.16
CA SER A 427 -29.36 2.55 18.46
C SER A 427 -28.10 1.85 18.95
N LYS A 428 -28.21 0.55 19.23
CA LYS A 428 -27.07 -0.30 19.60
C LYS A 428 -26.46 -0.99 18.38
N LYS A 429 -27.22 -1.10 17.29
CA LYS A 429 -26.78 -1.68 16.03
C LYS A 429 -27.29 -0.85 14.87
N MET A 430 -26.48 -0.80 13.82
CA MET A 430 -26.84 -0.16 12.56
C MET A 430 -26.33 -1.03 11.41
N SER A 431 -27.13 -1.11 10.35
CA SER A 431 -26.79 -1.83 9.13
C SER A 431 -27.08 -0.95 7.92
N LEU A 432 -26.15 -0.92 6.99
CA LEU A 432 -26.28 -0.27 5.69
C LEU A 432 -26.65 -1.31 4.65
N MET A 433 -27.71 -1.05 3.91
CA MET A 433 -28.15 -1.86 2.78
C MET A 433 -27.91 -1.08 1.50
N VAL A 434 -27.41 -1.77 0.48
CA VAL A 434 -27.17 -1.18 -0.83
C VAL A 434 -28.15 -1.76 -1.81
N PHE A 435 -28.86 -0.88 -2.50
CA PHE A 435 -29.77 -1.25 -3.56
C PHE A 435 -29.36 -0.61 -4.87
N HIS A 436 -29.58 -1.37 -5.94
CA HIS A 436 -29.44 -0.92 -7.31
C HIS A 436 -30.80 -1.01 -7.97
N ASN A 437 -31.40 0.15 -8.28
CA ASN A 437 -32.78 0.28 -8.71
C ASN A 437 -33.76 -0.30 -7.68
N SER A 438 -34.28 -1.51 -7.90
CA SER A 438 -35.12 -2.22 -6.93
C SER A 438 -34.43 -3.46 -6.35
N ASP A 439 -33.22 -3.78 -6.82
CA ASP A 439 -32.52 -4.99 -6.45
C ASP A 439 -31.61 -4.77 -5.26
N PHE A 440 -31.75 -5.66 -4.27
CA PHE A 440 -30.87 -5.69 -3.11
C PHE A 440 -29.53 -6.30 -3.50
N LEU A 441 -28.44 -5.56 -3.26
CA LEU A 441 -27.09 -6.02 -3.58
C LEU A 441 -26.44 -6.70 -2.37
N ASP A 442 -26.30 -5.97 -1.27
CA ASP A 442 -25.70 -6.50 -0.05
C ASP A 442 -26.01 -5.61 1.17
N ALA A 443 -25.68 -6.11 2.36
CA ALA A 443 -25.75 -5.39 3.62
C ALA A 443 -24.40 -5.40 4.37
N PHE A 444 -24.13 -4.31 5.09
CA PHE A 444 -22.87 -4.05 5.78
C PHE A 444 -23.13 -3.44 7.15
N VAL A 445 -22.22 -3.66 8.10
CA VAL A 445 -22.27 -3.02 9.42
C VAL A 445 -21.19 -1.93 9.49
N PRO A 446 -21.51 -0.68 9.90
CA PRO A 446 -20.51 0.36 10.12
C PRO A 446 -19.52 -0.03 11.23
N ARG A 447 -18.22 0.03 10.92
CA ARG A 447 -17.14 -0.39 11.84
C ARG A 447 -15.93 0.56 11.83
N VAL A 448 -15.88 1.54 10.94
CA VAL A 448 -14.75 2.47 10.85
C VAL A 448 -14.92 3.53 11.93
N TYR A 449 -13.96 3.63 12.84
CA TYR A 449 -13.97 4.68 13.84
C TYR A 449 -13.65 6.04 13.20
N ARG A 450 -14.54 7.02 13.37
CA ARG A 450 -14.44 8.37 12.80
C ARG A 450 -14.60 9.42 13.91
N PRO A 451 -13.50 9.74 14.63
CA PRO A 451 -13.55 10.70 15.74
C PRO A 451 -13.85 12.12 15.27
N ASP A 452 -13.47 12.45 14.03
CA ASP A 452 -13.79 13.70 13.36
C ASP A 452 -15.32 13.90 13.20
N VAL A 453 -16.04 12.84 12.82
CA VAL A 453 -17.50 12.86 12.71
C VAL A 453 -18.13 13.02 14.09
N LEU A 454 -17.68 12.24 15.08
CA LEU A 454 -18.19 12.35 16.45
C LEU A 454 -17.98 13.77 17.02
N ALA A 455 -16.80 14.35 16.83
CA ALA A 455 -16.47 15.70 17.26
C ALA A 455 -17.36 16.76 16.56
N ALA A 456 -17.63 16.61 15.26
CA ALA A 456 -18.50 17.53 14.52
C ALA A 456 -19.95 17.57 15.06
N PHE A 457 -20.42 16.46 15.65
CA PHE A 457 -21.74 16.36 16.28
C PHE A 457 -21.68 16.54 17.81
N GLY A 458 -20.54 16.91 18.38
CA GLY A 458 -20.39 17.09 19.84
C GLY A 458 -20.48 15.80 20.66
N LEU A 459 -20.30 14.64 20.03
CA LEU A 459 -20.33 13.33 20.67
C LEU A 459 -18.92 12.88 21.07
N GLN A 460 -18.78 12.33 22.27
CA GLN A 460 -17.51 11.73 22.72
C GLN A 460 -17.42 10.24 22.36
N HIS A 461 -18.56 9.56 22.25
CA HIS A 461 -18.64 8.14 21.96
C HIS A 461 -19.94 7.82 21.21
N SER A 462 -19.93 6.79 20.36
CA SER A 462 -21.11 6.20 19.74
C SER A 462 -21.08 4.70 19.95
N ALA A 463 -22.23 4.07 20.23
CA ALA A 463 -22.33 2.63 20.40
C ALA A 463 -21.91 1.86 19.13
N VAL A 464 -22.15 2.44 17.96
CA VAL A 464 -21.71 1.92 16.67
C VAL A 464 -20.70 2.90 16.06
N PRO A 465 -19.51 2.45 15.62
CA PRO A 465 -18.55 3.31 14.94
C PRO A 465 -19.18 3.95 13.69
N PRO A 466 -19.11 5.29 13.52
CA PRO A 466 -19.94 5.94 12.52
C PRO A 466 -19.41 5.80 11.09
N GLY A 467 -18.15 5.46 10.86
CA GLY A 467 -17.61 5.32 9.53
C GLY A 467 -17.94 3.98 8.87
N PHE A 468 -18.06 4.00 7.54
CA PHE A 468 -18.16 2.79 6.74
C PHE A 468 -17.33 2.90 5.45
N SER A 469 -16.90 1.73 4.97
CA SER A 469 -16.36 1.54 3.63
C SER A 469 -16.98 0.26 3.09
N LEU A 470 -17.89 0.39 2.13
CA LEU A 470 -18.56 -0.75 1.52
C LEU A 470 -18.09 -0.91 0.08
N SER A 471 -18.06 -2.15 -0.39
CA SER A 471 -17.75 -2.50 -1.78
C SER A 471 -18.81 -3.46 -2.29
N ALA A 472 -19.45 -3.13 -3.41
CA ALA A 472 -20.44 -3.98 -4.06
C ALA A 472 -20.12 -4.09 -5.56
N HIS A 473 -20.34 -5.25 -6.15
CA HIS A 473 -20.29 -5.39 -7.61
C HIS A 473 -21.56 -4.80 -8.21
N VAL A 474 -21.41 -3.79 -9.07
CA VAL A 474 -22.52 -3.10 -9.73
C VAL A 474 -22.16 -2.84 -11.19
N ILE A 475 -22.94 -3.40 -12.11
CA ILE A 475 -22.86 -3.07 -13.54
C ILE A 475 -23.83 -1.92 -13.75
N CYS A 476 -23.30 -0.71 -13.90
CA CYS A 476 -24.12 0.50 -13.96
C CYS A 476 -24.39 0.93 -15.41
N HIS A 477 -25.63 1.32 -15.71
CA HIS A 477 -26.10 1.96 -16.93
C HIS A 477 -26.47 3.43 -16.68
N GLN A 478 -26.60 4.24 -17.74
CA GLN A 478 -26.77 5.70 -17.66
C GLN A 478 -28.05 6.21 -16.93
N ASN A 479 -28.94 5.32 -16.47
CA ASN A 479 -30.17 5.65 -15.74
C ASN A 479 -30.32 4.92 -14.40
N ASP A 480 -29.27 4.27 -13.92
CA ASP A 480 -29.36 3.48 -12.70
C ASP A 480 -29.33 4.34 -11.44
N SER A 481 -30.22 4.02 -10.50
CA SER A 481 -30.25 4.61 -9.17
C SER A 481 -29.58 3.68 -8.17
N ILE A 482 -28.63 4.20 -7.40
CA ILE A 482 -28.05 3.46 -6.27
C ILE A 482 -28.53 4.13 -5.00
N ILE A 483 -29.15 3.35 -4.12
CA ILE A 483 -29.70 3.84 -2.86
C ILE A 483 -28.98 3.14 -1.71
N LEU A 484 -28.48 3.94 -0.78
CA LEU A 484 -28.02 3.45 0.51
C LEU A 484 -29.12 3.67 1.54
N LEU A 485 -29.48 2.60 2.22
CA LEU A 485 -30.49 2.59 3.27
C LEU A 485 -29.82 2.21 4.59
N LEU A 486 -29.79 3.13 5.54
CA LEU A 486 -29.31 2.87 6.91
C LEU A 486 -30.50 2.42 7.74
N VAL A 487 -30.39 1.27 8.40
CA VAL A 487 -31.42 0.69 9.28
C VAL A 487 -30.83 0.41 10.65
N THR A 488 -31.61 0.65 11.69
CA THR A 488 -31.22 0.43 13.09
C THR A 488 -31.95 -0.76 13.71
N ASP A 489 -31.46 -1.22 14.87
CA ASP A 489 -32.09 -2.30 15.66
C ASP A 489 -33.50 -1.97 16.14
N ASP A 490 -33.81 -0.68 16.37
CA ASP A 490 -35.14 -0.19 16.72
C ASP A 490 -36.04 0.11 15.51
N ARG A 491 -35.71 -0.49 14.35
CA ARG A 491 -36.47 -0.41 13.10
C ARG A 491 -36.66 1.02 12.58
N ARG A 492 -35.69 1.88 12.82
CA ARG A 492 -35.64 3.20 12.19
C ARG A 492 -34.79 3.14 10.93
N TYR A 493 -35.08 4.02 9.97
CA TYR A 493 -34.27 4.10 8.77
C TYR A 493 -34.08 5.52 8.25
N THR A 494 -33.00 5.71 7.50
CA THR A 494 -32.79 6.86 6.63
C THR A 494 -32.17 6.38 5.33
N GLN A 495 -32.22 7.20 4.28
CA GLN A 495 -31.70 6.82 2.98
C GLN A 495 -31.02 7.99 2.29
N ILE A 496 -30.08 7.66 1.40
CA ILE A 496 -29.49 8.61 0.47
C ILE A 496 -29.42 7.96 -0.91
N ALA A 497 -29.83 8.71 -1.94
CA ALA A 497 -29.59 8.33 -3.32
C ALA A 497 -28.20 8.83 -3.72
N LEU A 498 -27.39 7.95 -4.30
CA LEU A 498 -26.07 8.33 -4.79
C LEU A 498 -26.20 9.09 -6.12
N PRO A 499 -25.44 10.19 -6.31
CA PRO A 499 -25.50 10.97 -7.54
C PRO A 499 -25.06 10.12 -8.74
N THR A 500 -25.87 10.11 -9.79
CA THR A 500 -25.61 9.31 -10.99
C THR A 500 -24.51 9.88 -11.88
N GLN A 501 -24.19 11.18 -11.77
CA GLN A 501 -23.11 11.82 -12.53
C GLN A 501 -21.71 11.36 -12.13
N SER A 502 -21.52 10.77 -10.95
CA SER A 502 -20.25 10.17 -10.51
C SER A 502 -20.03 8.73 -11.01
N LEU A 503 -21.06 8.10 -11.59
CA LEU A 503 -20.96 6.78 -12.20
C LEU A 503 -20.26 6.89 -13.56
N ARG A 504 -18.93 6.68 -13.59
CA ARG A 504 -18.23 6.42 -14.86
C ARG A 504 -18.58 5.02 -15.35
N CYS A 505 -19.80 4.84 -15.85
CA CYS A 505 -20.22 3.61 -16.50
C CYS A 505 -19.48 3.45 -17.83
N LYS A 506 -18.80 2.32 -18.04
CA LYS A 506 -18.41 1.91 -19.40
C LYS A 506 -19.70 1.55 -20.13
N THR A 507 -19.99 2.23 -21.25
CA THR A 507 -20.96 1.73 -22.23
C THR A 507 -20.49 0.37 -22.75
N PRO A 508 -21.41 -0.58 -23.03
CA PRO A 508 -21.06 -1.91 -23.52
C PRO A 508 -20.25 -1.89 -24.81
#